data_AF-A0AAD7EQ44-F1
#
_entry.id   AF-A0AAD7EQ44-F1
#
_cell.length_a   1.000
_cell.length_b   1.000
_cell.length_c   1.000
_cell.angle_alpha   90.00
_cell.angle_beta   90.00
_cell.angle_gamma   90.00
#
_symmetry.space_group_name_H-M   'P 1'
#
loop_
_entity.id
_entity.type
_entity.pdbx_description
1 polymer ?
#
loop_
_entity_poly.entity_id
_entity_poly.type
_entity_poly.pdbx_seq_one_letter_code
_entity_poly.pdbx_strand_id
1 'polypeptide(L)'
;MTFAGYGKQSTSFRKTGQLVIVIAPYICSTMHAALNWVWYSKAIDENELPGGPGLLRSLTHLPAWLEGTGDSFFVLNIFMADCVFIWRCWCVWNRRWKVVVLPALATITGLVLGGIVISDQVIKLRSLEPFVVAKKSRDFVRLSTIYFSLSVATNLTTTLLITLRIALVQRSAKKAGTRTHHNFNPIMEILIESAVLYSATLLTFVVLNVERNANLYYAQNIHAQMVSLTLLPCSDSDRVQLIDRLCNSRTRLLVIVQSRAASSKFLF
;
A
#
# COMPACT_ATOMS: atom_id res chain seq x y z
N MET A 1 -41.52 -0.44 15.57
CA MET A 1 -40.47 -1.49 15.53
C MET A 1 -39.50 -1.34 14.34
N THR A 2 -39.33 -0.16 13.74
CA THR A 2 -38.65 -0.02 12.42
C THR A 2 -37.31 0.71 12.41
N PHE A 3 -36.78 1.15 13.55
CA PHE A 3 -35.47 1.85 13.61
C PHE A 3 -34.26 0.93 13.87
N ALA A 4 -34.48 -0.33 14.26
CA ALA A 4 -33.39 -1.29 14.51
C ALA A 4 -32.76 -1.88 13.23
N GLY A 5 -33.48 -1.85 12.10
CA GLY A 5 -33.01 -2.37 10.81
C GLY A 5 -31.98 -1.47 10.11
N TYR A 6 -32.15 -0.15 10.21
CA TYR A 6 -31.29 0.84 9.52
C TYR A 6 -29.84 0.84 10.05
N GLY A 7 -29.64 0.64 11.36
CA GLY A 7 -28.31 0.54 11.98
C GLY A 7 -27.56 -0.76 11.61
N LYS A 8 -28.28 -1.87 11.41
CA LYS A 8 -27.71 -3.17 11.02
C LYS A 8 -27.29 -3.19 9.55
N GLN A 9 -28.04 -2.51 8.69
CA GLN A 9 -27.74 -2.40 7.26
C GLN A 9 -26.53 -1.47 6.98
N SER A 10 -26.42 -0.35 7.71
CA SER A 10 -25.26 0.55 7.63
C SER A 10 -23.95 -0.10 8.13
N THR A 11 -24.02 -0.94 9.15
CA THR A 11 -22.86 -1.68 9.66
C THR A 11 -22.46 -2.84 8.74
N SER A 12 -23.41 -3.51 8.09
CA SER A 12 -23.15 -4.56 7.10
C SER A 12 -22.42 -4.03 5.87
N PHE A 13 -22.90 -2.95 5.25
CA PHE A 13 -22.27 -2.35 4.06
C PHE A 13 -20.82 -1.91 4.31
N ARG A 14 -20.53 -1.41 5.53
CA ARG A 14 -19.18 -1.01 5.94
C ARG A 14 -18.24 -2.19 6.13
N LYS A 15 -18.74 -3.32 6.65
CA LYS A 15 -17.97 -4.56 6.79
C LYS A 15 -17.66 -5.18 5.43
N THR A 16 -18.64 -5.18 4.51
CA THR A 16 -18.43 -5.64 3.13
C THR A 16 -17.35 -4.83 2.42
N GLY A 17 -17.38 -3.49 2.52
CA GLY A 17 -16.35 -2.64 1.92
C GLY A 17 -14.94 -2.91 2.47
N GLN A 18 -14.81 -3.23 3.76
CA GLN A 18 -13.51 -3.52 4.38
C GLN A 18 -12.96 -4.88 4.00
N LEU A 19 -13.82 -5.89 3.90
CA LEU A 19 -13.43 -7.20 3.37
C LEU A 19 -12.94 -7.09 1.94
N VAL A 20 -13.62 -6.30 1.09
CA VAL A 20 -13.19 -6.07 -0.30
C VAL A 20 -11.79 -5.45 -0.36
N ILE A 21 -11.49 -4.46 0.50
CA ILE A 21 -10.17 -3.80 0.55
C ILE A 21 -9.03 -4.76 0.89
N VAL A 22 -9.29 -5.83 1.66
CA VAL A 22 -8.28 -6.82 2.05
C VAL A 22 -8.18 -7.96 1.04
N ILE A 23 -9.33 -8.43 0.56
CA ILE A 23 -9.42 -9.59 -0.33
C ILE A 23 -8.92 -9.22 -1.73
N ALA A 24 -9.19 -8.02 -2.23
CA ALA A 24 -8.76 -7.59 -3.57
C ALA A 24 -7.22 -7.63 -3.77
N PRO A 25 -6.39 -7.01 -2.91
CA PRO A 25 -4.93 -7.11 -3.03
C PRO A 25 -4.43 -8.54 -2.78
N TYR A 26 -5.12 -9.34 -1.97
CA TYR A 26 -4.78 -10.75 -1.80
C TYR A 26 -4.96 -11.54 -3.10
N ILE A 27 -6.09 -11.36 -3.80
CA ILE A 27 -6.34 -11.97 -5.11
C ILE A 27 -5.31 -11.50 -6.15
N CYS A 28 -4.95 -10.21 -6.16
CA CYS A 28 -3.93 -9.70 -7.07
C CYS A 28 -2.55 -10.33 -6.78
N SER A 29 -2.20 -10.50 -5.50
CA SER A 29 -0.94 -11.14 -5.07
C SER A 29 -0.90 -12.62 -5.49
N THR A 30 -1.99 -13.37 -5.26
CA THR A 30 -2.05 -14.79 -5.64
C THR A 30 -1.99 -14.97 -7.15
N MET A 31 -2.66 -14.09 -7.91
CA MET A 31 -2.58 -14.10 -9.37
C MET A 31 -1.16 -13.81 -9.87
N HIS A 32 -0.49 -12.81 -9.28
CA HIS A 32 0.91 -12.50 -9.59
C HIS A 32 1.83 -13.70 -9.33
N ALA A 33 1.69 -14.34 -8.16
CA ALA A 33 2.48 -15.52 -7.80
C ALA A 33 2.19 -16.72 -8.71
N ALA A 34 0.92 -16.93 -9.10
CA ALA A 34 0.53 -18.00 -10.01
C ALA A 34 1.14 -17.82 -11.41
N LEU A 35 1.17 -16.59 -11.94
CA LEU A 35 1.80 -16.30 -13.24
C LEU A 35 3.32 -16.53 -13.17
N ASN A 36 3.98 -16.12 -12.08
CA ASN A 36 5.39 -16.40 -11.86
C ASN A 36 5.66 -17.90 -11.73
N TRP A 37 4.78 -18.65 -11.07
CA TRP A 37 4.90 -20.11 -10.98
C TRP A 37 4.85 -20.78 -12.36
N VAL A 38 3.88 -20.42 -13.20
CA VAL A 38 3.78 -20.92 -14.58
C VAL A 38 5.06 -20.63 -15.37
N TRP A 39 5.63 -19.43 -15.19
CA TRP A 39 6.91 -19.09 -15.79
C TRP A 39 8.04 -20.02 -15.31
N TYR A 40 8.24 -20.16 -14.00
CA TYR A 40 9.31 -21.00 -13.46
C TYR A 40 9.17 -22.46 -13.88
N SER A 41 7.96 -23.03 -13.85
CA SER A 41 7.73 -24.41 -14.32
C SER A 41 8.11 -24.58 -15.77
N LYS A 42 7.66 -23.67 -16.64
CA LYS A 42 8.02 -23.71 -18.07
C LYS A 42 9.53 -23.59 -18.30
N ALA A 43 10.21 -22.75 -17.53
CA ALA A 43 11.65 -22.57 -17.63
C ALA A 43 12.44 -23.83 -17.19
N ILE A 44 11.91 -24.59 -16.24
CA ILE A 44 12.47 -25.87 -15.80
C ILE A 44 12.23 -26.94 -16.87
N ASP A 45 11.01 -27.05 -17.39
CA ASP A 45 10.65 -28.03 -18.42
C ASP A 45 11.50 -27.84 -19.69
N GLU A 46 11.71 -26.58 -20.12
CA GLU A 46 12.55 -26.25 -21.28
C GLU A 46 14.04 -26.58 -21.06
N ASN A 47 14.50 -26.64 -19.80
CA ASN A 47 15.88 -26.98 -19.46
C ASN A 47 16.15 -28.50 -19.50
N GLU A 48 15.14 -29.33 -19.21
CA GLU A 48 15.28 -30.80 -19.20
C GLU A 48 15.34 -31.41 -20.62
N LEU A 49 15.02 -30.63 -21.66
CA LEU A 49 15.06 -31.09 -23.04
C LEU A 49 16.51 -31.33 -23.53
N PRO A 50 16.80 -32.44 -24.23
CA PRO A 50 18.12 -32.69 -24.81
C PRO A 50 18.42 -31.65 -25.90
N GLY A 51 19.43 -30.81 -25.68
CA GLY A 51 19.75 -29.67 -26.54
C GLY A 51 18.94 -28.39 -26.25
N GLY A 52 18.27 -28.34 -25.09
CA GLY A 52 17.51 -27.17 -24.65
C GLY A 52 18.36 -25.89 -24.52
N PRO A 53 17.72 -24.71 -24.50
CA PRO A 53 18.40 -23.41 -24.42
C PRO A 53 19.23 -23.21 -23.13
N GLY A 54 19.11 -24.13 -22.16
CA GLY A 54 19.74 -24.09 -20.84
C GLY A 54 18.96 -23.23 -19.85
N LEU A 55 18.99 -23.61 -18.56
CA LEU A 55 18.18 -22.99 -17.49
C LEU A 55 18.31 -21.47 -17.42
N LEU A 56 19.53 -20.95 -17.54
CA LEU A 56 19.79 -19.51 -17.47
C LEU A 56 19.09 -18.75 -18.62
N ARG A 57 19.02 -19.35 -19.81
CA ARG A 57 18.39 -18.73 -20.97
C ARG A 57 16.86 -18.76 -20.83
N SER A 58 16.27 -19.86 -20.37
CA SER A 58 14.82 -19.92 -20.13
C SER A 58 14.36 -19.05 -18.95
N LEU A 59 15.22 -18.79 -17.96
CA LEU A 59 14.94 -17.83 -16.88
C LEU A 59 15.11 -16.36 -17.30
N THR A 60 15.83 -16.07 -18.37
CA THR A 60 16.06 -14.69 -18.82
C THR A 60 15.20 -14.29 -20.01
N HIS A 61 14.69 -15.26 -20.76
CA HIS A 61 13.77 -15.08 -21.87
C HIS A 61 12.34 -15.44 -21.45
N LEU A 62 11.49 -14.43 -21.30
CA LEU A 62 10.09 -14.62 -20.96
C LEU A 62 9.18 -14.24 -22.13
N PRO A 63 8.02 -14.90 -22.28
CA PRO A 63 6.99 -14.38 -23.16
C PRO A 63 6.50 -13.04 -22.61
N ALA A 64 6.53 -12.00 -23.45
CA ALA A 64 6.22 -10.63 -23.02
C ALA A 64 4.81 -10.47 -22.44
N TRP A 65 3.85 -11.35 -22.77
CA TRP A 65 2.49 -11.25 -22.25
C TRP A 65 2.42 -11.70 -20.79
N LEU A 66 3.27 -12.66 -20.40
CA LEU A 66 3.35 -13.18 -19.04
C LEU A 66 4.04 -12.16 -18.12
N GLU A 67 5.10 -11.50 -18.61
CA GLU A 67 5.75 -10.39 -17.90
C GLU A 67 4.79 -9.21 -17.72
N GLY A 68 4.16 -8.76 -18.80
CA GLY A 68 3.25 -7.61 -18.74
C GLY A 68 2.03 -7.84 -17.85
N THR A 69 1.44 -9.04 -17.87
CA THR A 69 0.30 -9.37 -17.00
C THR A 69 0.72 -9.50 -15.54
N GLY A 70 1.84 -10.17 -15.25
CA GLY A 70 2.41 -10.29 -13.91
C GLY A 70 2.70 -8.92 -13.29
N ASP A 71 3.42 -8.06 -14.01
CA ASP A 71 3.76 -6.71 -13.55
C ASP A 71 2.52 -5.84 -13.36
N SER A 72 1.49 -5.99 -14.20
CA SER A 72 0.22 -5.28 -14.05
C SER A 72 -0.46 -5.60 -12.72
N PHE A 73 -0.56 -6.89 -12.36
CA PHE A 73 -1.14 -7.28 -11.07
C PHE A 73 -0.33 -6.78 -9.88
N PHE A 74 1.00 -6.76 -10.01
CA PHE A 74 1.88 -6.23 -8.97
C PHE A 74 1.67 -4.72 -8.75
N VAL A 75 1.64 -3.93 -9.83
CA VAL A 75 1.38 -2.48 -9.77
C VAL A 75 -0.01 -2.19 -9.23
N LEU A 76 -1.03 -2.95 -9.65
CA LEU A 76 -2.39 -2.81 -9.13
C LEU A 76 -2.45 -3.08 -7.62
N ASN A 77 -1.68 -4.06 -7.13
CA ASN A 77 -1.62 -4.38 -5.70
C ASN A 77 -1.05 -3.20 -4.88
N ILE A 78 0.09 -2.64 -5.33
CA ILE A 78 0.70 -1.47 -4.69
C ILE A 78 -0.22 -0.25 -4.75
N PHE A 79 -0.84 -0.01 -5.91
CA PHE A 79 -1.80 1.08 -6.07
C PHE A 79 -2.98 0.96 -5.11
N MET A 80 -3.57 -0.23 -4.96
CA MET A 80 -4.63 -0.47 -3.99
C MET A 80 -4.15 -0.17 -2.57
N ALA A 81 -2.94 -0.60 -2.21
CA ALA A 81 -2.36 -0.33 -0.89
C ALA A 81 -2.16 1.15 -0.61
N ASP A 82 -1.56 1.88 -1.56
CA ASP A 82 -1.36 3.32 -1.47
C ASP A 82 -2.69 4.06 -1.28
N CYS A 83 -3.74 3.67 -2.02
CA CYS A 83 -5.08 4.23 -1.87
C CYS A 83 -5.62 4.05 -0.44
N VAL A 84 -5.47 2.88 0.17
CA VAL A 84 -5.96 2.68 1.55
C VAL A 84 -5.07 3.39 2.59
N PHE A 85 -3.75 3.49 2.39
CA PHE A 85 -2.90 4.30 3.28
C PHE A 85 -3.28 5.78 3.24
N ILE A 86 -3.51 6.32 2.04
CA ILE A 86 -3.99 7.68 1.81
C ILE A 86 -5.35 7.89 2.49
N TRP A 87 -6.30 6.97 2.28
CA TRP A 87 -7.63 7.03 2.90
C TRP A 87 -7.57 7.07 4.43
N ARG A 88 -6.71 6.25 5.05
CA ARG A 88 -6.51 6.24 6.52
C ARG A 88 -5.96 7.57 7.01
N CYS A 89 -4.93 8.09 6.35
CA CYS A 89 -4.33 9.36 6.71
C CYS A 89 -5.34 10.51 6.61
N TRP A 90 -6.18 10.50 5.56
CA TRP A 90 -7.23 11.50 5.36
C TRP A 90 -8.30 11.47 6.46
N CYS A 91 -8.72 10.28 6.88
CA CYS A 91 -9.67 10.13 7.99
C CYS A 91 -9.10 10.69 9.30
N VAL A 92 -7.87 10.30 9.66
CA VAL A 92 -7.21 10.68 10.92
C VAL A 92 -6.97 12.19 11.04
N TRP A 93 -6.75 12.88 9.92
CA TRP A 93 -6.55 14.34 9.88
C TRP A 93 -7.83 15.17 9.75
N ASN A 94 -9.00 14.57 10.03
CA ASN A 94 -10.30 15.24 9.92
C ASN A 94 -10.53 15.86 8.52
N ARG A 95 -10.17 15.11 7.46
CA ARG A 95 -10.36 15.47 6.04
C ARG A 95 -9.59 16.69 5.54
N ARG A 96 -8.45 17.04 6.16
CA ARG A 96 -7.58 18.13 5.68
C ARG A 96 -6.78 17.71 4.44
N TRP A 97 -7.26 18.14 3.27
CA TRP A 97 -6.69 17.79 1.95
C TRP A 97 -5.23 18.20 1.74
N LYS A 98 -4.76 19.28 2.36
CA LYS A 98 -3.40 19.83 2.13
C LYS A 98 -2.26 18.83 2.35
N VAL A 99 -2.45 17.84 3.25
CA VAL A 99 -1.43 16.83 3.58
C VAL A 99 -1.51 15.60 2.66
N VAL A 100 -2.66 15.39 2.01
CA VAL A 100 -2.98 14.19 1.23
C VAL A 100 -2.79 14.41 -0.28
N VAL A 101 -2.78 15.66 -0.73
CA VAL A 101 -2.60 16.01 -2.15
C VAL A 101 -1.25 15.53 -2.70
N LEU A 102 -0.16 15.66 -1.93
CA LEU A 102 1.17 15.19 -2.35
C LEU A 102 1.20 13.68 -2.64
N PRO A 103 0.81 12.80 -1.69
CA PRO A 103 0.79 11.36 -1.94
C PRO A 103 -0.27 10.92 -2.97
N ALA A 104 -1.38 11.67 -3.13
CA ALA A 104 -2.37 11.36 -4.17
C ALA A 104 -1.88 11.72 -5.58
N LEU A 105 -1.20 12.85 -5.76
CA LEU A 105 -0.60 13.20 -7.05
C LEU A 105 0.49 12.21 -7.43
N ALA A 106 1.29 11.80 -6.45
CA ALA A 106 2.30 10.76 -6.58
C ALA A 106 1.76 9.44 -7.16
N THR A 107 0.67 8.92 -6.58
CA THR A 107 0.08 7.64 -7.00
C THR A 107 -0.57 7.73 -8.38
N ILE A 108 -1.23 8.85 -8.68
CA ILE A 108 -1.83 9.09 -10.01
C ILE A 108 -0.73 9.18 -11.08
N THR A 109 0.35 9.92 -10.80
CA THR A 109 1.49 10.03 -11.72
C THR A 109 2.12 8.66 -11.96
N GLY A 110 2.27 7.87 -10.89
CA GLY A 110 2.73 6.49 -10.94
C GLY A 110 1.86 5.57 -11.81
N LEU A 111 0.54 5.64 -11.66
CA LEU A 111 -0.41 4.85 -12.44
C LEU A 111 -0.35 5.19 -13.93
N VAL A 112 -0.26 6.48 -14.26
CA VAL A 112 -0.13 6.95 -15.65
C VAL A 112 1.18 6.46 -16.26
N LEU A 113 2.30 6.57 -15.53
CA LEU A 113 3.59 6.08 -15.99
C LEU A 113 3.62 4.56 -16.16
N GLY A 114 3.01 3.81 -15.23
CA GLY A 114 2.84 2.36 -15.32
C GLY A 114 2.00 1.94 -16.53
N GLY A 115 0.91 2.67 -16.80
CA GLY A 115 0.07 2.43 -17.98
C GLY A 115 0.80 2.66 -19.30
N ILE A 116 1.61 3.73 -19.39
CA ILE A 116 2.44 4.02 -20.57
C ILE A 116 3.44 2.88 -20.80
N VAL A 117 4.08 2.42 -19.73
CA VAL A 117 5.03 1.31 -19.76
C VAL A 117 4.38 0.01 -20.24
N ILE A 118 3.22 -0.36 -19.69
CA ILE A 118 2.48 -1.56 -20.10
C ILE A 118 2.05 -1.44 -21.58
N SER A 119 1.64 -0.26 -22.03
CA SER A 119 1.26 -0.04 -23.42
C SER A 119 2.44 -0.22 -24.39
N ASP A 120 3.65 0.18 -24.00
CA ASP A 120 4.88 -0.06 -24.78
C ASP A 120 5.24 -1.55 -24.84
N GLN A 121 5.03 -2.29 -23.73
CA GLN A 121 5.19 -3.76 -23.73
C GLN A 121 4.17 -4.43 -24.65
N VAL A 122 2.93 -3.95 -24.67
CA VAL A 122 1.87 -4.47 -25.55
C VAL A 122 2.16 -4.19 -27.03
N ILE A 123 2.80 -3.08 -27.35
CA ILE A 123 3.24 -2.79 -28.72
C ILE A 123 4.37 -3.75 -29.12
N LYS A 124 5.30 -4.05 -28.21
CA LYS A 124 6.38 -5.04 -28.42
C LYS A 124 5.88 -6.49 -28.48
N LEU A 125 4.69 -6.80 -27.96
CA LEU A 125 4.04 -8.10 -28.21
C LEU A 125 3.78 -8.37 -29.69
N ARG A 126 3.57 -7.33 -30.50
CA ARG A 126 3.38 -7.49 -31.95
C ARG A 126 4.66 -7.93 -32.68
N SER A 127 5.83 -7.70 -32.10
CA SER A 127 7.12 -8.05 -32.72
C SER A 127 7.58 -9.49 -32.44
N LEU A 128 6.85 -10.29 -31.65
CA LEU A 128 7.20 -11.68 -31.28
C LEU A 128 8.59 -11.86 -30.63
N GLU A 129 9.32 -10.78 -30.32
CA GLU A 129 10.61 -10.86 -29.65
C GLU A 129 10.43 -11.29 -28.18
N PRO A 130 11.22 -12.26 -27.68
CA PRO A 130 11.19 -12.64 -26.27
C PRO A 130 11.65 -11.48 -25.40
N PHE A 131 10.96 -11.26 -24.28
CA PHE A 131 11.35 -10.27 -23.30
C PHE A 131 12.63 -10.71 -22.59
N VAL A 132 13.63 -9.83 -22.53
CA VAL A 132 14.91 -10.08 -21.87
C VAL A 132 15.10 -9.09 -20.73
N VAL A 133 15.28 -9.61 -19.52
CA VAL A 133 15.45 -8.83 -18.27
C VAL A 133 16.55 -7.76 -18.43
N ALA A 134 17.68 -8.13 -19.02
CA ALA A 134 18.82 -7.22 -19.25
C ALA A 134 18.53 -6.11 -20.29
N LYS A 135 17.57 -6.33 -21.19
CA LYS A 135 17.17 -5.38 -22.26
C LYS A 135 16.07 -4.42 -21.80
N LYS A 136 15.72 -4.40 -20.51
CA LYS A 136 14.78 -3.42 -19.95
C LYS A 136 15.26 -1.99 -20.25
N SER A 137 14.37 -1.18 -20.84
CA SER A 137 14.69 0.19 -21.24
C SER A 137 15.20 0.99 -20.05
N ARG A 138 16.19 1.86 -20.26
CA ARG A 138 16.68 2.78 -19.22
C ARG A 138 15.55 3.67 -18.69
N ASP A 139 14.64 4.08 -19.57
CA ASP A 139 13.49 4.90 -19.21
C ASP A 139 12.50 4.11 -18.36
N PHE A 140 12.27 2.83 -18.68
CA PHE A 140 11.45 1.94 -17.83
C PHE A 140 12.03 1.89 -16.41
N VAL A 141 13.32 1.55 -16.27
CA VAL A 141 13.93 1.37 -14.95
C VAL A 141 13.83 2.67 -14.15
N ARG A 142 14.10 3.80 -14.79
CA ARG A 142 14.02 5.12 -14.14
C ARG A 142 12.61 5.45 -13.67
N LEU A 143 11.60 5.28 -14.53
CA LEU A 143 10.21 5.61 -14.21
C LEU A 143 9.65 4.70 -13.11
N SER A 144 9.90 3.39 -13.21
CA SER A 144 9.49 2.43 -12.18
C SER A 144 10.15 2.72 -10.83
N THR A 145 11.46 3.01 -10.81
CA THR A 145 12.17 3.37 -9.59
C THR A 145 11.58 4.62 -8.93
N ILE A 146 11.29 5.67 -9.70
CA ILE A 146 10.64 6.88 -9.17
C ILE A 146 9.29 6.54 -8.53
N TYR A 147 8.46 5.74 -9.21
CA TYR A 147 7.15 5.34 -8.69
C TYR A 147 7.25 4.56 -7.38
N PHE A 148 8.07 3.52 -7.32
CA PHE A 148 8.18 2.68 -6.13
C PHE A 148 8.82 3.42 -4.96
N SER A 149 9.83 4.26 -5.20
CA SER A 149 10.41 5.12 -4.15
C SER A 149 9.37 6.11 -3.60
N LEU A 150 8.49 6.61 -4.45
CA LEU A 150 7.43 7.53 -4.04
C LEU A 150 6.32 6.85 -3.25
N SER A 151 6.00 5.58 -3.56
CA SER A 151 5.10 4.75 -2.75
C SER A 151 5.71 4.48 -1.35
N VAL A 152 7.00 4.14 -1.26
CA VAL A 152 7.71 4.03 0.03
C VAL A 152 7.63 5.33 0.84
N ALA A 153 7.95 6.47 0.21
CA ALA A 153 7.88 7.77 0.86
C ALA A 153 6.45 8.09 1.34
N THR A 154 5.44 7.74 0.56
CA THR A 154 4.02 7.90 0.90
C THR A 154 3.64 7.05 2.11
N ASN A 155 4.01 5.77 2.13
CA ASN A 155 3.70 4.88 3.24
C ASN A 155 4.39 5.33 4.55
N LEU A 156 5.67 5.70 4.49
CA LEU A 156 6.39 6.21 5.65
C LEU A 156 5.80 7.53 6.16
N THR A 157 5.51 8.47 5.25
CA THR A 157 4.94 9.78 5.62
C THR A 157 3.56 9.62 6.25
N THR A 158 2.69 8.79 5.66
CA THR A 158 1.34 8.54 6.21
C THR A 158 1.40 7.86 7.57
N THR A 159 2.30 6.88 7.75
CA THR A 159 2.50 6.20 9.03
C THR A 159 3.04 7.14 10.12
N LEU A 160 4.03 7.97 9.78
CA LEU A 160 4.57 9.00 10.68
C LEU A 160 3.48 9.99 11.11
N LEU A 161 2.67 10.46 10.16
CA LEU A 161 1.55 11.34 10.46
C LEU A 161 0.58 10.66 11.43
N ILE A 162 0.10 9.46 11.12
CA ILE A 162 -0.83 8.71 11.99
C ILE A 162 -0.27 8.59 13.41
N THR A 163 1.00 8.20 13.54
CA THR A 163 1.72 8.05 14.80
C THR A 163 1.80 9.36 15.59
N LEU A 164 2.19 10.46 14.92
CA LEU A 164 2.27 11.79 15.51
C LEU A 164 0.91 12.27 16.03
N ARG A 165 -0.18 12.02 15.29
CA ARG A 165 -1.53 12.41 15.73
C ARG A 165 -1.94 11.70 17.01
N ILE A 166 -1.72 10.39 17.07
CA ILE A 166 -2.06 9.59 18.26
C ILE A 166 -1.25 10.08 19.46
N ALA A 167 0.04 10.32 19.29
CA ALA A 167 0.90 10.86 20.34
C ALA A 167 0.45 12.24 20.84
N LEU A 168 0.03 13.14 19.93
CA LEU A 168 -0.51 14.45 20.30
C LEU A 168 -1.81 14.34 21.11
N VAL A 169 -2.72 13.44 20.71
CA VAL A 169 -3.98 13.21 21.43
C VAL A 169 -3.73 12.64 22.82
N GLN A 170 -2.80 11.70 22.96
CA GLN A 170 -2.39 11.15 24.26
C GLN A 170 -1.75 12.24 25.14
N ARG A 171 -0.88 13.09 24.59
CA ARG A 171 -0.26 14.20 25.34
C ARG A 171 -1.29 15.21 25.83
N SER A 172 -2.26 15.59 25.00
CA SER A 172 -3.35 16.49 25.41
C SER A 172 -4.25 15.86 26.47
N ALA A 173 -4.51 14.56 26.40
CA ALA A 173 -5.30 13.84 27.40
C ALA A 173 -4.60 13.78 28.77
N LYS A 174 -3.28 13.55 28.78
CA LYS A 174 -2.46 13.61 30.00
C LYS A 174 -2.47 15.01 30.62
N LYS A 175 -2.34 16.07 29.80
CA LYS A 175 -2.40 17.46 30.27
C LYS A 175 -3.76 17.85 30.85
N ALA A 176 -4.86 17.27 30.35
CA ALA A 176 -6.20 17.53 30.83
C ALA A 176 -6.59 16.76 32.10
N GLY A 177 -5.67 16.00 32.72
CA GLY A 177 -5.93 15.21 33.93
C GLY A 177 -6.88 14.02 33.73
N THR A 178 -7.38 13.80 32.51
CA THR A 178 -8.23 12.65 32.20
C THR A 178 -7.41 11.37 32.21
N ARG A 179 -7.63 10.52 33.21
CA ARG A 179 -7.01 9.20 33.34
C ARG A 179 -7.46 8.31 32.18
N THR A 180 -6.71 8.32 31.09
CA THR A 180 -6.98 7.45 29.94
C THR A 180 -6.61 6.01 30.27
N HIS A 181 -7.60 5.15 30.46
CA HIS A 181 -7.43 3.70 30.63
C HIS A 181 -7.04 2.95 29.35
N HIS A 182 -6.93 3.64 28.19
CA HIS A 182 -6.58 3.00 26.91
C HIS A 182 -5.15 3.36 26.48
N ASN A 183 -4.26 2.36 26.54
CA ASN A 183 -2.92 2.43 25.98
C ASN A 183 -3.00 2.15 24.47
N PHE A 184 -2.79 3.17 23.64
CA PHE A 184 -2.75 3.03 22.17
C PHE A 184 -1.36 2.61 21.64
N ASN A 185 -0.37 2.47 22.53
CA ASN A 185 1.00 2.11 22.17
C ASN A 185 1.11 0.79 21.38
N PRO A 186 0.41 -0.31 21.75
CA PRO A 186 0.51 -1.56 20.99
C PRO A 186 0.02 -1.43 19.55
N ILE A 187 -1.00 -0.58 19.31
CA ILE A 187 -1.54 -0.35 17.96
C ILE A 187 -0.55 0.47 17.14
N MET A 188 0.09 1.47 17.74
CA MET A 188 1.13 2.25 17.07
C MET A 188 2.33 1.37 16.70
N GLU A 189 2.73 0.47 17.59
CA GLU A 189 3.84 -0.47 17.37
C GLU A 189 3.56 -1.38 16.16
N ILE A 190 2.40 -2.03 16.12
CA ILE A 190 2.00 -2.89 14.98
C ILE A 190 1.95 -2.11 13.65
N LEU A 191 1.47 -0.86 13.67
CA LEU A 191 1.42 -0.01 12.48
C LEU A 191 2.83 0.37 12.00
N ILE A 192 3.74 0.71 12.91
CA ILE A 192 5.11 1.06 12.57
C ILE A 192 5.86 -0.16 12.06
N GLU A 193 5.74 -1.30 12.74
CA GLU A 193 6.41 -2.55 12.36
C GLU A 193 5.98 -2.98 10.96
N SER A 194 4.68 -2.98 10.67
CA SER A 194 4.16 -3.33 9.35
C SER A 194 4.56 -2.33 8.25
N ALA A 195 4.61 -1.03 8.56
CA ALA A 195 5.08 -0.02 7.61
C ALA A 195 6.58 -0.15 7.28
N VAL A 196 7.40 -0.51 8.27
CA VAL A 196 8.84 -0.78 8.08
C VAL A 196 9.01 -2.02 7.20
N LEU A 197 8.27 -3.10 7.46
CA LEU A 197 8.33 -4.32 6.65
C LEU A 197 7.90 -4.08 5.19
N TYR A 198 6.83 -3.31 4.96
CA TYR A 198 6.42 -2.90 3.62
C TYR A 198 7.53 -2.11 2.91
N SER A 199 8.09 -1.12 3.60
CA SER A 199 9.08 -0.21 3.03
C SER A 199 10.41 -0.93 2.75
N ALA A 200 10.85 -1.82 3.64
CA ALA A 200 12.07 -2.60 3.48
C ALA A 200 12.00 -3.53 2.26
N THR A 201 10.90 -4.26 2.10
CA THR A 201 10.73 -5.18 0.97
C THR A 201 10.61 -4.44 -0.36
N LEU A 202 9.90 -3.31 -0.40
CA LEU A 202 9.80 -2.49 -1.62
C LEU A 202 11.14 -1.84 -1.97
N LEU A 203 11.91 -1.40 -0.97
CA LEU A 203 13.24 -0.82 -1.19
C LEU A 203 14.22 -1.85 -1.77
N THR A 204 14.21 -3.09 -1.25
CA THR A 204 15.01 -4.19 -1.81
C THR A 204 14.67 -4.42 -3.29
N PHE A 205 13.38 -4.40 -3.64
CA PHE A 205 12.95 -4.49 -5.04
C PHE A 205 13.50 -3.33 -5.89
N VAL A 206 13.44 -2.10 -5.39
CA VAL A 206 13.98 -0.91 -6.09
C VAL A 206 15.48 -1.04 -6.36
N VAL A 207 16.26 -1.47 -5.36
CA VAL A 207 17.72 -1.66 -5.51
C VAL A 207 18.01 -2.69 -6.60
N LEU A 208 17.36 -3.85 -6.55
CA LEU A 208 17.56 -4.92 -7.54
C LEU A 208 17.12 -4.51 -8.95
N ASN A 209 16.08 -3.67 -9.06
CA ASN A 209 15.63 -3.12 -10.34
C ASN A 209 16.66 -2.15 -10.94
N VAL A 210 17.30 -1.31 -10.13
CA VAL A 210 18.37 -0.41 -10.58
C VAL A 210 19.60 -1.19 -11.05
N GLU A 211 19.96 -2.25 -10.35
CA GLU A 211 21.08 -3.13 -10.71
C GLU A 211 20.78 -4.05 -11.90
N ARG A 212 19.53 -4.10 -12.37
CA ARG A 212 19.06 -4.99 -13.46
C ARG A 212 19.33 -6.48 -13.16
N ASN A 213 19.27 -6.83 -11.89
CA ASN A 213 19.51 -8.19 -11.44
C ASN A 213 18.25 -9.05 -11.60
N ALA A 214 18.39 -10.26 -12.14
CA ALA A 214 17.28 -11.21 -12.26
C ALA A 214 16.64 -11.56 -10.90
N ASN A 215 17.36 -11.36 -9.80
CA ASN A 215 16.86 -11.56 -8.44
C ASN A 215 15.70 -10.61 -8.06
N LEU A 216 15.42 -9.57 -8.86
CA LEU A 216 14.28 -8.68 -8.65
C LEU A 216 12.95 -9.43 -8.54
N TYR A 217 12.79 -10.56 -9.25
CA TYR A 217 11.55 -11.35 -9.21
C TYR A 217 11.30 -11.97 -7.83
N TYR A 218 12.34 -12.33 -7.08
CA TYR A 218 12.19 -12.82 -5.71
C TYR A 218 11.69 -11.70 -4.79
N ALA A 219 12.30 -10.52 -4.87
CA ALA A 219 11.88 -9.36 -4.09
C ALA A 219 10.45 -8.92 -4.43
N GLN A 220 10.07 -8.99 -5.71
CA GLN A 220 8.72 -8.67 -6.18
C GLN A 220 7.68 -9.63 -5.61
N ASN A 221 7.95 -10.94 -5.64
CA ASN A 221 7.07 -11.96 -5.07
C ASN A 221 6.90 -11.82 -3.56
N ILE A 222 7.99 -11.56 -2.83
CA ILE A 222 7.94 -11.31 -1.39
C ILE A 222 7.10 -10.06 -1.12
N HIS A 223 7.36 -8.97 -1.83
CA HIS A 223 6.64 -7.72 -1.60
C HIS A 223 5.14 -7.85 -1.87
N ALA A 224 4.73 -8.52 -2.95
CA ALA A 224 3.32 -8.74 -3.29
C ALA A 224 2.52 -9.37 -2.13
N GLN A 225 3.09 -10.35 -1.44
CA GLN A 225 2.47 -10.98 -0.27
C GLN A 225 2.47 -10.07 0.96
N MET A 226 3.55 -9.31 1.16
CA MET A 226 3.69 -8.38 2.28
C MET A 226 2.67 -7.24 2.25
N VAL A 227 2.25 -6.79 1.05
CA VAL A 227 1.20 -5.78 0.92
C VAL A 227 -0.08 -6.23 1.61
N SER A 228 -0.51 -7.47 1.34
CA SER A 228 -1.74 -8.03 1.92
C SER A 228 -1.64 -8.14 3.44
N LEU A 229 -0.49 -8.60 3.96
CA LEU A 229 -0.22 -8.70 5.40
C LEU A 229 -0.27 -7.33 6.08
N THR A 230 0.28 -6.30 5.44
CA THR A 230 0.31 -4.93 5.98
C THR A 230 -1.09 -4.30 6.08
N LEU A 231 -2.02 -4.74 5.23
CA LEU A 231 -3.40 -4.27 5.22
C LEU A 231 -4.29 -4.96 6.26
N LEU A 232 -3.92 -6.15 6.76
CA LEU A 232 -4.65 -6.88 7.80
C LEU A 232 -4.83 -6.05 9.08
N PRO A 233 -3.78 -5.34 9.57
CA PRO A 233 -3.81 -4.17 10.44
C PRO A 233 -5.14 -3.44 10.58
N CYS A 234 -5.62 -3.08 9.40
CA CYS A 234 -6.71 -2.15 9.19
C CYS A 234 -8.02 -2.81 8.85
N SER A 235 -7.99 -4.10 8.52
CA SER A 235 -9.21 -4.89 8.47
C SER A 235 -9.90 -4.91 9.83
N ASP A 236 -9.13 -4.78 10.94
CA ASP A 236 -9.67 -4.56 12.28
C ASP A 236 -10.19 -3.12 12.42
N SER A 237 -11.24 -2.88 11.65
CA SER A 237 -12.01 -1.66 11.55
C SER A 237 -12.43 -1.11 12.89
N ASP A 238 -12.72 -1.98 13.85
CA ASP A 238 -13.28 -1.56 15.12
C ASP A 238 -12.23 -0.77 15.93
N ARG A 239 -10.95 -1.15 15.88
CA ARG A 239 -9.87 -0.41 16.55
C ARG A 239 -9.52 0.88 15.82
N VAL A 240 -9.45 0.86 14.49
CA VAL A 240 -9.13 2.06 13.69
C VAL A 240 -10.26 3.08 13.74
N GLN A 241 -11.52 2.65 13.64
CA GLN A 241 -12.68 3.53 13.79
C GLN A 241 -12.88 3.98 15.24
N LEU A 242 -12.49 3.17 16.23
CA LEU A 242 -12.47 3.60 17.62
C LEU A 242 -11.44 4.72 17.82
N ILE A 243 -10.24 4.59 17.26
CA ILE A 243 -9.23 5.66 17.27
C ILE A 243 -9.77 6.92 16.57
N ASP A 244 -10.40 6.78 15.41
CA ASP A 244 -10.96 7.92 14.66
C ASP A 244 -12.10 8.61 15.45
N ARG A 245 -13.05 7.83 16.00
CA ARG A 245 -14.14 8.36 16.83
C ARG A 245 -13.61 9.02 18.11
N LEU A 246 -12.63 8.42 18.78
CA LEU A 246 -12.02 8.98 19.99
C LEU A 246 -11.19 10.23 19.68
N CYS A 247 -10.47 10.25 18.57
CA CYS A 247 -9.70 11.41 18.12
C CYS A 247 -10.62 12.57 17.71
N ASN A 248 -11.70 12.31 16.97
CA ASN A 248 -12.66 13.31 16.52
C ASN A 248 -13.51 13.87 17.67
N SER A 249 -14.05 13.01 18.54
CA SER A 249 -14.80 13.42 19.73
C SER A 249 -13.94 14.24 20.72
N ARG A 250 -12.69 13.84 20.95
CA ARG A 250 -11.76 14.60 21.79
C ARG A 250 -11.26 15.88 21.15
N THR A 251 -11.11 15.93 19.82
CA THR A 251 -10.79 17.20 19.13
C THR A 251 -11.94 18.18 19.28
N ARG A 252 -13.20 17.73 19.16
CA ARG A 252 -14.38 18.57 19.46
C ARG A 252 -14.40 19.02 20.92
N LEU A 253 -14.16 18.12 21.87
CA LEU A 253 -14.12 18.47 23.30
C LEU A 253 -12.96 19.43 23.63
N LEU A 254 -11.77 19.23 23.07
CA LEU A 254 -10.62 20.13 23.27
C LEU A 254 -10.85 21.49 22.63
N VAL A 255 -11.46 21.56 21.45
CA VAL A 255 -11.85 22.84 20.82
C VAL A 255 -12.92 23.55 21.66
N ILE A 256 -13.91 22.82 22.19
CA ILE A 256 -14.94 23.39 23.08
C ILE A 256 -14.35 23.86 24.41
N VAL A 257 -13.43 23.09 25.01
CA VAL A 257 -12.77 23.45 26.27
C VAL A 257 -11.80 24.61 26.07
N GLN A 258 -11.01 24.63 24.99
CA GLN A 258 -10.16 25.79 24.66
C GLN A 258 -10.99 27.02 24.30
N SER A 259 -12.13 26.87 23.62
CA SER A 259 -13.08 27.95 23.36
C SER A 259 -13.66 28.52 24.65
N ARG A 260 -14.07 27.67 25.60
CA ARG A 260 -14.54 28.12 26.93
C ARG A 260 -13.42 28.77 27.74
N ALA A 261 -12.20 28.24 27.72
CA ALA A 261 -11.05 28.81 28.43
C ALA A 261 -10.56 30.13 27.81
N ALA A 262 -10.77 30.35 26.51
CA ALA A 262 -10.52 31.64 25.86
C ALA A 262 -11.63 32.65 26.19
N SER A 263 -12.90 32.21 26.25
CA SER A 263 -14.03 33.07 26.61
C SER A 263 -13.99 33.51 28.09
N SER A 264 -13.46 32.69 29.00
CA SER A 264 -13.31 33.06 30.41
C SER A 264 -12.18 34.08 30.66
N LYS A 265 -11.26 34.26 29.71
CA LYS A 265 -10.20 35.29 29.78
C LYS A 265 -10.63 36.65 29.24
N PHE A 266 -11.79 36.73 28.59
CA PHE A 266 -12.39 37.98 28.08
C PHE A 266 -13.48 38.55 29.01
N LEU A 267 -13.76 37.88 30.13
CA LEU A 267 -14.79 38.24 31.12
C LEU A 267 -14.19 38.81 32.43
N PHE A 268 -12.91 39.20 32.40
CA PHE A 268 -12.22 39.95 33.46
C PHE A 268 -11.62 41.22 32.87
#